data_AF-A0A3M7AEA6-F1
#
_entry.id   AF-A0A3M7AEA6-F1
#
_cell.length_a   1.000
_cell.length_b   1.000
_cell.length_c   1.000
_cell.angle_alpha   90.00
_cell.angle_beta   90.00
_cell.angle_gamma   90.00
#
_symmetry.space_group_name_H-M   'P 1'
#
loop_
_entity.id
_entity.type
_entity.pdbx_description
1 polymer ?
#
loop_
_entity_poly.entity_id
_entity_poly.type
_entity_poly.pdbx_seq_one_letter_code
_entity_poly.pdbx_strand_id
1 'polypeptide(L)'
;MPSPGKLQLDNIQGDILLNGLPKKAETFLFFEITDAKTFCSKLKQVADEIAHTAHTSSSRDKIGKKNGAGIVDMAGANIASSFRGLQKMASVLANLDLKTQDAAFEAGMKKGAAALHDPLKAGSSSEPTWEETFGAPQNLHGVVFAAGSAQKNCQEKLEKIKNILGASMKVITTVSGKVRPGEMKGHEHFGFLDGISEPAVQDVDTAIPPGQDTIPQGVILCNRPGDNSGHPAWMTDGSFLCFRKLKQNVSDWNKFLIDASNQLGTWSDQLGARLIGRWKSGCPVELSPEFDDAAIGADAKRNNKFEFTPDSNFKCPFGAHIRKMNPRGDLGRGVVNQFRVLRRGIPYGEELKDDPNGERGLLFVCYQSNISQGFQFLQQTWANAPDFRVEGSGLDAVMGQDNNNKTVDMKGLFPQDKDKPLALSGINRFVVPKGGEYFFSPSMSALRTTLSTLKAKSDL
;
A
#
# COMPACT_ATOMS: atom_id res chain seq x y z
N MET A 1 -23.47 18.80 0.32
CA MET A 1 -23.05 18.84 1.73
C MET A 1 -22.32 20.14 1.97
N PRO A 2 -22.38 20.76 3.17
CA PRO A 2 -21.49 21.89 3.48
C PRO A 2 -20.05 21.46 3.23
N SER A 3 -19.21 22.34 2.68
CA SER A 3 -17.77 22.07 2.58
C SER A 3 -17.29 21.63 3.96
N PRO A 4 -16.66 20.46 4.10
CA PRO A 4 -16.01 20.14 5.36
C PRO A 4 -15.04 21.30 5.61
N GLY A 5 -15.15 21.94 6.78
CA GLY A 5 -14.30 23.07 7.14
C GLY A 5 -12.81 22.70 7.03
N LYS A 6 -11.91 23.66 7.23
CA LYS A 6 -10.45 23.43 7.14
C LYS A 6 -10.02 22.08 7.75
N LEU A 7 -9.23 21.30 7.02
CA LEU A 7 -8.76 19.97 7.43
C LEU A 7 -8.05 20.03 8.80
N GLN A 8 -8.44 19.16 9.71
CA GLN A 8 -7.88 19.06 11.07
C GLN A 8 -6.97 17.83 11.15
N LEU A 9 -5.66 18.03 11.18
CA LEU A 9 -4.67 16.93 11.16
C LEU A 9 -4.65 16.10 12.44
N ASP A 10 -5.24 16.58 13.52
CA ASP A 10 -5.46 15.80 14.75
C ASP A 10 -6.70 14.89 14.67
N ASN A 11 -7.55 15.07 13.65
CA ASN A 11 -8.70 14.20 13.41
C ASN A 11 -8.38 13.00 12.50
N ILE A 12 -7.19 12.97 11.87
CA ILE A 12 -6.82 11.97 10.86
C ILE A 12 -5.79 11.01 11.44
N GLN A 13 -6.03 9.71 11.32
CA GLN A 13 -5.07 8.69 11.77
C GLN A 13 -3.70 8.85 11.12
N GLY A 14 -2.66 8.69 11.92
CA GLY A 14 -1.31 9.16 11.66
C GLY A 14 -0.54 8.46 10.54
N ASP A 15 -0.99 7.29 10.08
CA ASP A 15 -0.37 6.57 8.98
C ASP A 15 -0.82 7.07 7.58
N ILE A 16 -1.96 7.76 7.53
CA ILE A 16 -2.60 8.16 6.26
C ILE A 16 -1.78 9.26 5.56
N LEU A 17 -1.65 10.43 6.18
CA LEU A 17 -1.03 11.62 5.57
C LEU A 17 0.43 11.83 6.01
N LEU A 18 1.13 12.78 5.39
CA LEU A 18 2.46 13.28 5.79
C LEU A 18 3.50 12.15 6.05
N ASN A 19 3.63 11.24 5.08
CA ASN A 19 4.52 10.06 5.09
C ASN A 19 4.17 8.95 6.09
N GLY A 20 3.04 9.06 6.80
CA GLY A 20 2.54 8.04 7.72
C GLY A 20 3.36 7.89 8.99
N LEU A 21 3.29 6.75 9.67
CA LEU A 21 4.02 6.51 10.92
C LEU A 21 5.54 6.32 10.63
N PRO A 22 6.44 7.02 11.35
CA PRO A 22 7.88 6.81 11.19
C PRO A 22 8.26 5.42 11.74
N LYS A 23 8.99 4.64 10.94
CA LYS A 23 9.21 3.23 11.25
C LYS A 23 10.58 2.70 10.82
N LYS A 24 11.14 1.84 11.68
CA LYS A 24 12.16 0.84 11.35
C LYS A 24 11.60 -0.57 11.47
N ALA A 25 10.58 -0.76 12.30
CA ALA A 25 9.80 -1.97 12.43
C ALA A 25 8.32 -1.61 12.47
N GLU A 26 7.47 -2.54 12.05
CA GLU A 26 6.01 -2.40 12.09
C GLU A 26 5.38 -3.77 12.29
N THR A 27 4.26 -3.80 13.00
CA THR A 27 3.58 -5.05 13.35
C THR A 27 2.09 -4.88 13.17
N PHE A 28 1.50 -5.74 12.37
CA PHE A 28 0.07 -5.80 12.10
C PHE A 28 -0.54 -6.93 12.91
N LEU A 29 -1.42 -6.58 13.86
CA LEU A 29 -2.19 -7.50 14.68
C LEU A 29 -3.61 -7.56 14.10
N PHE A 30 -3.93 -8.68 13.46
CA PHE A 30 -5.25 -8.94 12.89
C PHE A 30 -6.15 -9.60 13.94
N PHE A 31 -7.39 -9.16 14.04
CA PHE A 31 -8.26 -9.57 15.14
C PHE A 31 -9.71 -9.86 14.75
N GLU A 32 -10.33 -10.66 15.60
CA GLU A 32 -11.76 -10.94 15.64
C GLU A 32 -12.37 -10.21 16.85
N ILE A 33 -13.42 -9.43 16.62
CA ILE A 33 -14.31 -8.92 17.68
C ILE A 33 -15.20 -10.05 18.22
N THR A 34 -14.98 -10.46 19.47
CA THR A 34 -15.71 -11.54 20.15
C THR A 34 -16.91 -11.03 20.97
N ASP A 35 -16.80 -9.82 21.54
CA ASP A 35 -17.89 -9.12 22.21
C ASP A 35 -17.97 -7.68 21.69
N ALA A 36 -18.93 -7.44 20.78
CA ALA A 36 -19.09 -6.14 20.12
C ALA A 36 -19.41 -5.01 21.11
N LYS A 37 -20.19 -5.29 22.17
CA LYS A 37 -20.61 -4.27 23.13
C LYS A 37 -19.43 -3.78 23.96
N THR A 38 -18.66 -4.72 24.50
CA THR A 38 -17.45 -4.40 25.27
C THR A 38 -16.35 -3.82 24.37
N PHE A 39 -16.21 -4.31 23.14
CA PHE A 39 -15.24 -3.77 22.19
C PHE A 39 -15.53 -2.29 21.88
N CYS A 40 -16.77 -1.98 21.47
CA CYS A 40 -17.15 -0.61 21.12
C CYS A 40 -17.08 0.34 22.33
N SER A 41 -17.50 -0.09 23.53
CA SER A 41 -17.44 0.77 24.72
C SER A 41 -16.00 1.17 25.11
N LYS A 42 -15.01 0.36 24.69
CA LYS A 42 -13.58 0.61 24.93
C LYS A 42 -12.90 1.40 23.82
N LEU A 43 -13.51 1.57 22.65
CA LEU A 43 -12.88 2.27 21.51
C LEU A 43 -12.52 3.73 21.83
N LYS A 44 -13.27 4.40 22.71
CA LYS A 44 -12.92 5.74 23.17
C LYS A 44 -11.58 5.78 23.92
N GLN A 45 -11.29 4.74 24.72
CA GLN A 45 -10.00 4.60 25.42
C GLN A 45 -8.90 4.14 24.45
N VAL A 46 -9.21 3.24 23.50
CA VAL A 46 -8.26 2.87 22.44
C VAL A 46 -7.83 4.10 21.65
N ALA A 47 -8.74 5.05 21.38
CA ALA A 47 -8.43 6.28 20.66
C ALA A 47 -7.36 7.16 21.34
N ASP A 48 -7.10 6.99 22.64
CA ASP A 48 -5.99 7.67 23.35
C ASP A 48 -4.62 7.05 23.02
N GLU A 49 -4.60 5.80 22.56
CA GLU A 49 -3.39 5.09 22.15
C GLU A 49 -3.08 5.24 20.65
N ILE A 50 -4.05 5.72 19.86
CA ILE A 50 -3.95 5.90 18.41
C ILE A 50 -3.27 7.22 18.06
N ALA A 51 -2.26 7.15 17.19
CA ALA A 51 -1.55 8.32 16.69
C ALA A 51 -2.37 9.03 15.60
N HIS A 52 -2.39 10.36 15.65
CA HIS A 52 -2.98 11.22 14.61
C HIS A 52 -1.90 11.98 13.83
N THR A 53 -2.24 12.48 12.64
CA THR A 53 -1.31 13.07 11.68
C THR A 53 -0.49 14.23 12.28
N ALA A 54 -1.13 15.12 13.06
CA ALA A 54 -0.41 16.22 13.72
C ALA A 54 0.69 15.75 14.69
N HIS A 55 0.43 14.69 15.46
CA HIS A 55 1.41 14.09 16.37
C HIS A 55 2.52 13.38 15.59
N THR A 56 2.17 12.65 14.53
CA THR A 56 3.13 11.96 13.66
C THR A 56 4.09 12.93 13.00
N SER A 57 3.58 14.03 12.44
CA SER A 57 4.40 15.10 11.85
C SER A 57 5.36 15.71 12.88
N SER A 58 4.85 16.06 14.07
CA SER A 58 5.68 16.57 15.18
C SER A 58 6.78 15.58 15.60
N SER A 59 6.49 14.28 15.55
CA SER A 59 7.47 13.24 15.86
C SER A 59 8.57 13.13 14.80
N ARG A 60 8.22 13.29 13.52
CA ARG A 60 9.20 13.36 12.42
C ARG A 60 10.11 14.56 12.54
N ASP A 61 9.59 15.72 12.91
CA ASP A 61 10.41 16.92 13.16
C ASP A 61 11.43 16.69 14.28
N LYS A 62 11.02 16.00 15.35
CA LYS A 62 11.93 15.63 16.45
C LYS A 62 13.02 14.65 15.98
N ILE A 63 12.68 13.69 15.13
CA ILE A 63 13.66 12.77 14.52
C ILE A 63 14.64 13.56 13.64
N GLY A 64 14.15 14.43 12.76
CA GLY A 64 14.96 15.23 11.85
C GLY A 64 15.92 16.18 12.56
N LYS A 65 15.48 16.81 13.67
CA LYS A 65 16.32 17.69 14.48
C LYS A 65 17.45 16.97 15.23
N LYS A 66 17.37 15.64 15.39
CA LYS A 66 18.33 14.87 16.19
C LYS A 66 19.59 14.44 15.43
N ASN A 67 19.88 15.02 14.25
CA ASN A 67 21.09 14.86 13.42
C ASN A 67 22.22 14.02 14.06
N GLY A 68 22.23 12.71 13.80
CA GLY A 68 23.32 11.80 14.19
C GLY A 68 23.35 11.33 15.66
N ALA A 69 22.53 11.87 16.58
CA ALA A 69 22.59 11.59 18.02
C ALA A 69 21.73 10.39 18.48
N GLY A 70 21.69 9.32 17.68
CA GLY A 70 21.01 8.06 18.02
C GLY A 70 19.53 7.97 17.64
N ILE A 71 18.94 6.81 17.91
CA ILE A 71 17.54 6.49 17.56
C ILE A 71 16.60 7.16 18.58
N VAL A 72 15.57 7.88 18.12
CA VAL A 72 14.46 8.30 18.98
C VAL A 72 13.60 7.08 19.25
N ASP A 73 13.53 6.67 20.51
CA ASP A 73 12.68 5.56 20.90
C ASP A 73 11.21 5.98 20.88
N MET A 74 10.42 5.35 20.00
CA MET A 74 9.02 5.71 19.81
C MET A 74 8.23 4.59 19.13
N ALA A 75 6.92 4.57 19.40
CA ALA A 75 5.95 3.79 18.65
C ALA A 75 4.65 4.58 18.48
N GLY A 76 4.13 4.61 17.27
CA GLY A 76 2.76 5.05 16.96
C GLY A 76 1.91 3.86 16.59
N ALA A 77 0.60 3.94 16.81
CA ALA A 77 -0.35 2.89 16.41
C ALA A 77 -1.56 3.46 15.70
N ASN A 78 -2.13 2.69 14.77
CA ASN A 78 -3.39 2.96 14.10
C ASN A 78 -4.29 1.73 14.10
N ILE A 79 -5.58 1.94 13.87
CA ILE A 79 -6.63 0.91 13.88
C ILE A 79 -7.54 1.07 12.67
N ALA A 80 -7.87 -0.05 12.04
CA ALA A 80 -8.80 -0.09 10.92
C ALA A 80 -9.72 -1.32 11.03
N SER A 81 -10.94 -1.22 10.51
CA SER A 81 -11.94 -2.29 10.55
C SER A 81 -12.26 -2.79 9.15
N SER A 82 -12.39 -4.10 8.98
CA SER A 82 -12.97 -4.66 7.75
C SER A 82 -14.47 -4.35 7.71
N PHE A 83 -15.11 -4.51 6.56
CA PHE A 83 -16.56 -4.33 6.47
C PHE A 83 -17.30 -5.27 7.43
N ARG A 84 -16.81 -6.50 7.62
CA ARG A 84 -17.38 -7.46 8.58
C ARG A 84 -17.22 -7.00 10.02
N GLY A 85 -16.09 -6.37 10.36
CA GLY A 85 -15.92 -5.72 11.65
C GLY A 85 -16.93 -4.60 11.86
N LEU A 86 -17.17 -3.76 10.85
CA LEU A 86 -18.20 -2.72 10.91
C LEU A 86 -19.60 -3.32 11.08
N GLN A 87 -19.94 -4.40 10.37
CA GLN A 87 -21.21 -5.13 10.54
C GLN A 87 -21.38 -5.65 11.97
N LYS A 88 -20.32 -6.24 12.54
CA LYS A 88 -20.32 -6.72 13.93
C LYS A 88 -20.54 -5.58 14.91
N MET A 89 -19.89 -4.43 14.73
CA MET A 89 -20.08 -3.24 15.57
C MET A 89 -21.46 -2.61 15.40
N ALA A 90 -22.00 -2.53 14.18
CA ALA A 90 -23.32 -1.98 13.89
C ALA A 90 -24.45 -2.65 14.67
N SER A 91 -24.29 -3.93 15.06
CA SER A 91 -25.27 -4.64 15.88
C SER A 91 -25.53 -3.96 17.23
N VAL A 92 -24.52 -3.30 17.81
CA VAL A 92 -24.57 -2.67 19.14
C VAL A 92 -24.48 -1.13 19.13
N LEU A 93 -24.14 -0.52 17.99
CA LEU A 93 -23.98 0.93 17.83
C LEU A 93 -25.28 1.59 17.36
N ALA A 94 -25.52 2.81 17.85
CA ALA A 94 -26.68 3.58 17.42
C ALA A 94 -26.47 4.11 15.99
N ASN A 95 -27.33 3.72 15.05
CA ASN A 95 -27.44 4.30 13.71
C ASN A 95 -26.13 4.34 12.88
N LEU A 96 -25.29 3.30 12.98
CA LEU A 96 -24.13 3.17 12.09
C LEU A 96 -24.59 2.78 10.67
N ASP A 97 -24.60 3.76 9.76
CA ASP A 97 -24.90 3.50 8.35
C ASP A 97 -23.75 2.76 7.67
N LEU A 98 -24.05 1.57 7.13
CA LEU A 98 -23.11 0.66 6.47
C LEU A 98 -23.13 0.78 4.95
N LYS A 99 -23.85 1.75 4.36
CA LYS A 99 -23.79 2.02 2.92
C LYS A 99 -22.53 2.82 2.60
N THR A 100 -21.40 2.13 2.60
CA THR A 100 -20.08 2.76 2.49
C THR A 100 -19.80 3.35 1.14
N GLN A 101 -20.63 3.10 0.12
CA GLN A 101 -20.42 3.56 -1.26
C GLN A 101 -19.15 2.99 -1.93
N ASP A 102 -18.58 1.92 -1.36
CA ASP A 102 -17.45 1.18 -1.94
C ASP A 102 -17.76 -0.31 -1.96
N ALA A 103 -18.21 -0.81 -3.12
CA ALA A 103 -18.63 -2.19 -3.28
C ALA A 103 -17.48 -3.19 -3.07
N ALA A 104 -16.23 -2.80 -3.33
CA ALA A 104 -15.07 -3.65 -3.13
C ALA A 104 -14.78 -3.86 -1.65
N PHE A 105 -14.83 -2.78 -0.85
CA PHE A 105 -14.74 -2.85 0.60
C PHE A 105 -15.87 -3.69 1.20
N GLU A 106 -17.11 -3.47 0.77
CA GLU A 106 -18.29 -4.22 1.25
C GLU A 106 -18.21 -5.71 0.92
N ALA A 107 -17.65 -6.05 -0.24
CA ALA A 107 -17.43 -7.44 -0.66
C ALA A 107 -16.29 -8.13 0.11
N GLY A 108 -15.29 -7.37 0.55
CA GLY A 108 -14.03 -7.88 1.08
C GLY A 108 -13.08 -8.40 -0.01
N MET A 109 -11.78 -8.32 0.24
CA MET A 109 -10.75 -8.55 -0.79
C MET A 109 -10.78 -9.97 -1.34
N LYS A 110 -11.03 -10.99 -0.49
CA LYS A 110 -11.06 -12.39 -0.94
C LYS A 110 -12.06 -12.60 -2.08
N LYS A 111 -13.23 -11.96 -2.01
CA LYS A 111 -14.26 -12.08 -3.05
C LYS A 111 -13.82 -11.44 -4.38
N GLY A 112 -12.95 -10.43 -4.32
CA GLY A 112 -12.35 -9.78 -5.48
C GLY A 112 -11.02 -10.41 -5.95
N ALA A 113 -10.50 -11.44 -5.28
CA ALA A 113 -9.16 -11.97 -5.55
C ALA A 113 -9.02 -12.52 -6.98
N ALA A 114 -10.06 -13.20 -7.49
CA ALA A 114 -10.07 -13.67 -8.87
C ALA A 114 -10.00 -12.52 -9.89
N ALA A 115 -10.66 -11.38 -9.62
CA ALA A 115 -10.59 -10.20 -10.48
C ALA A 115 -9.24 -9.47 -10.40
N LEU A 116 -8.53 -9.59 -9.27
CA LEU A 116 -7.13 -9.17 -9.15
C LEU A 116 -6.16 -10.11 -9.90
N HIS A 117 -6.67 -11.24 -10.41
CA HIS A 117 -5.93 -12.35 -11.00
C HIS A 117 -5.00 -13.09 -10.01
N ASP A 118 -5.30 -13.04 -8.71
CA ASP A 118 -4.54 -13.78 -7.70
C ASP A 118 -4.50 -15.29 -8.05
N PRO A 119 -3.38 -15.99 -7.80
CA PRO A 119 -3.29 -17.42 -8.09
C PRO A 119 -4.35 -18.22 -7.34
N LEU A 120 -5.13 -19.00 -8.07
CA LEU A 120 -6.27 -19.77 -7.55
C LEU A 120 -5.90 -21.22 -7.23
N LYS A 121 -6.63 -21.82 -6.27
CA LYS A 121 -6.49 -23.25 -5.96
C LYS A 121 -6.88 -24.08 -7.18
N ALA A 122 -6.20 -25.21 -7.37
CA ALA A 122 -6.50 -26.13 -8.46
C ALA A 122 -7.99 -26.53 -8.46
N GLY A 123 -8.65 -26.40 -9.62
CA GLY A 123 -10.08 -26.69 -9.79
C GLY A 123 -11.04 -25.62 -9.26
N SER A 124 -10.56 -24.48 -8.76
CA SER A 124 -11.40 -23.36 -8.32
C SER A 124 -11.31 -22.17 -9.27
N SER A 125 -12.44 -21.51 -9.52
CA SER A 125 -12.54 -20.24 -10.25
C SER A 125 -12.59 -19.00 -9.35
N SER A 126 -12.58 -19.18 -8.03
CA SER A 126 -12.79 -18.07 -7.07
C SER A 126 -11.97 -18.16 -5.79
N GLU A 127 -11.42 -19.32 -5.44
CA GLU A 127 -10.69 -19.51 -4.19
C GLU A 127 -9.18 -19.30 -4.38
N PRO A 128 -8.58 -18.24 -3.80
CA PRO A 128 -7.16 -17.98 -3.96
C PRO A 128 -6.28 -18.94 -3.12
N THR A 129 -5.01 -19.03 -3.49
CA THR A 129 -3.95 -19.80 -2.79
C THR A 129 -3.36 -19.07 -1.57
N TRP A 130 -4.15 -18.17 -0.97
CA TRP A 130 -3.78 -17.42 0.21
C TRP A 130 -3.54 -18.31 1.43
N GLU A 131 -2.78 -17.79 2.38
CA GLU A 131 -2.63 -18.37 3.72
C GLU A 131 -3.98 -18.51 4.40
N GLU A 132 -4.13 -19.56 5.20
CA GLU A 132 -5.39 -19.91 5.85
C GLU A 132 -6.01 -18.73 6.63
N THR A 133 -5.18 -17.93 7.30
CA THR A 133 -5.63 -16.76 8.06
C THR A 133 -6.39 -15.74 7.21
N PHE A 134 -5.96 -15.53 5.96
CA PHE A 134 -6.65 -14.63 5.02
C PHE A 134 -7.65 -15.40 4.14
N GLY A 135 -7.47 -16.71 4.00
CA GLY A 135 -8.33 -17.62 3.23
C GLY A 135 -9.63 -18.03 3.92
N ALA A 136 -9.72 -17.92 5.25
CA ALA A 136 -10.93 -18.16 6.06
C ALA A 136 -11.45 -16.86 6.72
N PRO A 137 -11.84 -15.85 5.92
CA PRO A 137 -12.02 -14.47 6.39
C PRO A 137 -13.22 -14.24 7.32
N GLN A 138 -13.99 -15.28 7.70
CA GLN A 138 -15.24 -15.10 8.45
C GLN A 138 -15.03 -14.32 9.76
N ASN A 139 -13.83 -14.41 10.33
CA ASN A 139 -13.54 -13.82 11.64
C ASN A 139 -12.61 -12.59 11.56
N LEU A 140 -12.13 -12.19 10.38
CA LEU A 140 -11.22 -11.05 10.24
C LEU A 140 -12.00 -9.73 10.33
N HIS A 141 -12.09 -9.17 11.54
CA HIS A 141 -12.90 -7.98 11.83
C HIS A 141 -12.08 -6.68 11.79
N GLY A 142 -10.77 -6.74 12.01
CA GLY A 142 -9.95 -5.54 11.91
C GLY A 142 -8.47 -5.79 12.06
N VAL A 143 -7.71 -4.69 12.04
CA VAL A 143 -6.28 -4.66 12.28
C VAL A 143 -5.94 -3.51 13.20
N VAL A 144 -5.14 -3.79 14.23
CA VAL A 144 -4.39 -2.76 14.96
C VAL A 144 -2.94 -2.94 14.56
N PHE A 145 -2.27 -1.88 14.17
CA PHE A 145 -0.86 -1.95 13.81
C PHE A 145 -0.06 -0.87 14.51
N ALA A 146 1.17 -1.20 14.86
CA ALA A 146 2.11 -0.28 15.49
C ALA A 146 3.42 -0.25 14.72
N ALA A 147 3.94 0.96 14.54
CA ALA A 147 5.20 1.22 13.86
C ALA A 147 6.14 2.00 14.78
N GLY A 148 7.41 1.65 14.79
CA GLY A 148 8.37 2.20 15.76
C GLY A 148 9.83 2.00 15.41
N SER A 149 10.69 2.40 16.36
CA SER A 149 12.15 2.32 16.30
C SER A 149 12.69 0.88 16.29
N ALA A 150 11.99 -0.05 16.93
CA ALA A 150 12.30 -1.48 16.95
C ALA A 150 11.04 -2.33 17.15
N GLN A 151 11.16 -3.63 16.85
CA GLN A 151 10.06 -4.59 16.95
C GLN A 151 9.46 -4.66 18.36
N LYS A 152 10.31 -4.55 19.40
CA LYS A 152 9.90 -4.50 20.79
C LYS A 152 8.95 -3.34 21.09
N ASN A 153 9.23 -2.14 20.56
CA ASN A 153 8.36 -0.98 20.79
C ASN A 153 6.97 -1.17 20.16
N CYS A 154 6.92 -1.80 18.98
CA CYS A 154 5.65 -2.15 18.33
C CYS A 154 4.86 -3.12 19.20
N GLN A 155 5.50 -4.18 19.70
CA GLN A 155 4.87 -5.17 20.58
C GLN A 155 4.34 -4.54 21.87
N GLU A 156 5.14 -3.72 22.57
CA GLU A 156 4.72 -3.03 23.79
C GLU A 156 3.51 -2.12 23.56
N LYS A 157 3.48 -1.40 22.42
CA LYS A 157 2.35 -0.54 22.05
C LYS A 157 1.09 -1.35 21.75
N LEU A 158 1.22 -2.46 21.02
CA LEU A 158 0.09 -3.34 20.71
C LEU A 158 -0.45 -4.06 21.96
N GLU A 159 0.41 -4.48 22.88
CA GLU A 159 -0.02 -5.11 24.13
C GLU A 159 -0.80 -4.12 25.01
N LYS A 160 -0.46 -2.82 25.03
CA LYS A 160 -1.29 -1.80 25.70
C LYS A 160 -2.72 -1.75 25.13
N ILE A 161 -2.86 -1.71 23.81
CA ILE A 161 -4.17 -1.66 23.13
C ILE A 161 -4.94 -2.96 23.35
N LYS A 162 -4.26 -4.10 23.26
CA LYS A 162 -4.83 -5.42 23.54
C LYS A 162 -5.31 -5.53 24.99
N ASN A 163 -4.58 -4.99 25.97
CA ASN A 163 -5.00 -4.97 27.36
C ASN A 163 -6.25 -4.11 27.58
N ILE A 164 -6.36 -2.96 26.88
CA ILE A 164 -7.58 -2.15 26.89
C ILE A 164 -8.75 -2.99 26.38
N LEU A 165 -8.64 -3.58 25.20
CA LEU A 165 -9.71 -4.36 24.57
C LEU A 165 -10.05 -5.64 25.38
N GLY A 166 -9.05 -6.29 25.98
CA GLY A 166 -9.20 -7.51 26.77
C GLY A 166 -9.90 -8.62 25.98
N ALA A 167 -10.75 -9.40 26.65
CA ALA A 167 -11.45 -10.54 26.06
C ALA A 167 -12.49 -10.19 24.98
N SER A 168 -12.75 -8.90 24.72
CA SER A 168 -13.65 -8.46 23.63
C SER A 168 -13.04 -8.56 22.23
N MET A 169 -11.74 -8.87 22.17
CA MET A 169 -10.97 -9.07 20.97
C MET A 169 -10.15 -10.36 21.08
N LYS A 170 -10.12 -11.17 20.01
CA LYS A 170 -9.22 -12.30 19.84
C LYS A 170 -8.22 -12.00 18.73
N VAL A 171 -6.93 -12.19 19.00
CA VAL A 171 -5.89 -12.12 17.97
C VAL A 171 -5.99 -13.33 17.06
N ILE A 172 -6.06 -13.09 15.75
CA ILE A 172 -6.07 -14.15 14.73
C ILE A 172 -4.65 -14.47 14.32
N THR A 173 -3.89 -13.43 13.94
CA THR A 173 -2.47 -13.56 13.60
C THR A 173 -1.77 -12.22 13.80
N THR A 174 -0.44 -12.27 13.75
CA THR A 174 0.41 -11.09 13.74
C THR A 174 1.45 -11.23 12.63
N VAL A 175 1.62 -10.19 11.82
CA VAL A 175 2.63 -10.15 10.77
C VAL A 175 3.52 -8.94 11.01
N SER A 176 4.84 -9.15 11.01
CA SER A 176 5.82 -8.11 11.34
C SER A 176 6.71 -7.81 10.14
N GLY A 177 6.94 -6.53 9.91
CA GLY A 177 7.88 -6.03 8.91
C GLY A 177 9.03 -5.28 9.55
N LYS A 178 10.15 -5.21 8.83
CA LYS A 178 11.37 -4.52 9.25
C LYS A 178 12.02 -3.88 8.05
N VAL A 179 12.48 -2.64 8.23
CA VAL A 179 13.33 -1.98 7.24
C VAL A 179 14.63 -2.77 7.11
N ARG A 180 15.04 -3.05 5.87
CA ARG A 180 16.25 -3.81 5.56
C ARG A 180 17.52 -3.14 6.13
N PRO A 181 18.56 -3.92 6.47
CA PRO A 181 19.75 -3.40 7.15
C PRO A 181 20.73 -2.68 6.21
N GLY A 182 21.62 -1.87 6.79
CA GLY A 182 22.75 -1.26 6.09
C GLY A 182 22.35 -0.41 4.88
N GLU A 183 23.10 -0.57 3.78
CA GLU A 183 22.86 0.13 2.50
C GLU A 183 21.52 -0.22 1.85
N MET A 184 20.87 -1.32 2.26
CA MET A 184 19.54 -1.69 1.75
C MET A 184 18.40 -0.97 2.49
N LYS A 185 18.71 -0.08 3.43
CA LYS A 185 17.69 0.72 4.13
C LYS A 185 16.88 1.53 3.12
N GLY A 186 15.56 1.31 3.11
CA GLY A 186 14.64 1.96 2.16
C GLY A 186 14.44 1.20 0.86
N HIS A 187 15.18 0.11 0.64
CA HIS A 187 14.99 -0.76 -0.51
C HIS A 187 14.04 -1.91 -0.17
N GLU A 188 13.24 -2.36 -1.15
CA GLU A 188 12.49 -3.61 -1.07
C GLU A 188 13.39 -4.83 -1.36
N HIS A 189 12.89 -6.07 -1.29
CA HIS A 189 13.76 -7.26 -1.32
C HIS A 189 14.40 -7.59 -2.67
N PHE A 190 13.89 -7.11 -3.81
CA PHE A 190 14.59 -7.18 -5.11
C PHE A 190 15.75 -6.18 -5.21
N GLY A 191 15.85 -5.24 -4.27
CA GLY A 191 16.96 -4.32 -4.09
C GLY A 191 16.72 -2.91 -4.63
N PHE A 192 15.49 -2.54 -4.98
CA PHE A 192 15.15 -1.21 -5.49
C PHE A 192 14.73 -0.27 -4.37
N LEU A 193 15.25 0.96 -4.39
CA LEU A 193 14.82 2.02 -3.46
C LEU A 193 13.33 2.30 -3.64
N ASP A 194 12.55 2.14 -2.57
CA ASP A 194 11.11 2.33 -2.54
C ASP A 194 10.73 3.62 -1.78
N GLY A 195 9.46 4.04 -1.86
CA GLY A 195 8.94 5.20 -1.14
C GLY A 195 9.32 6.56 -1.75
N ILE A 196 9.81 6.59 -3.00
CA ILE A 196 10.26 7.82 -3.66
C ILE A 196 9.08 8.70 -4.12
N SER A 197 8.09 8.11 -4.79
CA SER A 197 7.05 8.87 -5.52
C SER A 197 5.67 8.66 -4.93
N GLU A 198 5.27 9.55 -4.02
CA GLU A 198 3.91 9.65 -3.48
C GLU A 198 3.17 10.83 -4.13
N PRO A 199 1.84 10.88 -4.20
CA PRO A 199 1.14 12.14 -4.47
C PRO A 199 1.28 13.10 -3.27
N ALA A 200 1.42 14.40 -3.54
CA ALA A 200 1.24 15.44 -2.54
C ALA A 200 -0.25 15.75 -2.38
N VAL A 201 -0.75 15.83 -1.14
CA VAL A 201 -2.15 16.13 -0.86
C VAL A 201 -2.33 17.63 -0.72
N GLN A 202 -3.27 18.19 -1.49
CA GLN A 202 -3.55 19.62 -1.55
C GLN A 202 -3.89 20.19 -0.16
N ASP A 203 -3.29 21.35 0.14
CA ASP A 203 -3.41 22.07 1.42
C ASP A 203 -2.92 21.29 2.66
N VAL A 204 -2.18 20.20 2.45
CA VAL A 204 -1.55 19.36 3.49
C VAL A 204 -0.05 19.33 3.32
N ASP A 205 0.42 18.84 2.17
CA ASP A 205 1.83 18.79 1.82
C ASP A 205 2.28 20.17 1.33
N THR A 206 3.21 20.80 2.06
CA THR A 206 3.68 22.17 1.79
C THR A 206 5.04 22.22 1.10
N ALA A 207 5.90 21.22 1.35
CA ALA A 207 7.19 21.06 0.70
C ALA A 207 7.07 19.98 -0.38
N ILE A 208 6.68 20.39 -1.59
CA ILE A 208 6.43 19.48 -2.71
C ILE A 208 7.69 19.39 -3.61
N PRO A 209 8.41 18.26 -3.60
CA PRO A 209 9.47 17.99 -4.56
C PRO A 209 9.08 18.22 -6.03
N PRO A 210 10.01 18.73 -6.88
CA PRO A 210 9.80 18.85 -8.31
C PRO A 210 9.35 17.54 -8.97
N GLY A 211 8.34 17.62 -9.83
CA GLY A 211 7.78 16.47 -10.54
C GLY A 211 6.76 15.65 -9.74
N GLN A 212 6.54 15.95 -8.47
CA GLN A 212 5.47 15.32 -7.68
C GLN A 212 4.11 15.92 -8.03
N ASP A 213 3.09 15.06 -8.20
CA ASP A 213 1.72 15.51 -8.46
C ASP A 213 1.05 16.01 -7.19
N THR A 214 0.19 17.03 -7.32
CA THR A 214 -0.72 17.44 -6.25
C THR A 214 -2.13 16.94 -6.54
N ILE A 215 -2.72 16.22 -5.58
CA ILE A 215 -4.07 15.65 -5.67
C ILE A 215 -5.02 16.32 -4.68
N PRO A 216 -6.32 16.43 -5.01
CA PRO A 216 -7.33 16.84 -4.03
C PRO A 216 -7.34 15.91 -2.81
N GLN A 217 -7.69 16.45 -1.63
CA GLN A 217 -7.79 15.69 -0.38
C GLN A 217 -8.72 14.48 -0.50
N GLY A 218 -9.81 14.64 -1.24
CA GLY A 218 -10.84 13.64 -1.49
C GLY A 218 -10.39 12.44 -2.31
N VAL A 219 -9.19 12.44 -2.88
CA VAL A 219 -8.61 11.22 -3.47
C VAL A 219 -8.15 10.24 -2.38
N ILE A 220 -7.82 10.76 -1.19
CA ILE A 220 -7.30 9.98 -0.06
C ILE A 220 -8.31 9.88 1.09
N LEU A 221 -9.06 10.95 1.36
CA LEU A 221 -9.93 11.08 2.52
C LEU A 221 -11.41 11.14 2.12
N CYS A 222 -12.25 10.33 2.76
CA CYS A 222 -13.68 10.32 2.48
C CYS A 222 -14.34 11.67 2.81
N ASN A 223 -15.30 12.07 1.96
CA ASN A 223 -16.11 13.29 2.03
C ASN A 223 -15.32 14.62 1.97
N ARG A 224 -14.05 14.60 1.55
CA ARG A 224 -13.22 15.80 1.34
C ARG A 224 -13.27 16.27 -0.12
N PRO A 225 -12.89 17.52 -0.43
CA PRO A 225 -12.89 18.01 -1.81
C PRO A 225 -12.15 17.09 -2.77
N GLY A 226 -12.85 16.64 -3.81
CA GLY A 226 -12.36 15.61 -4.76
C GLY A 226 -13.02 14.24 -4.58
N ASP A 227 -13.73 14.01 -3.49
CA ASP A 227 -14.55 12.80 -3.26
C ASP A 227 -16.03 13.10 -3.50
N ASN A 228 -16.62 12.39 -4.45
CA ASN A 228 -18.04 12.52 -4.80
C ASN A 228 -18.83 11.23 -4.54
N SER A 229 -18.24 10.27 -3.82
CA SER A 229 -18.86 8.96 -3.55
C SER A 229 -20.09 9.08 -2.65
N GLY A 230 -20.13 10.11 -1.79
CA GLY A 230 -21.25 10.36 -0.88
C GLY A 230 -21.28 9.41 0.33
N HIS A 231 -20.11 9.16 0.93
CA HIS A 231 -19.99 8.27 2.08
C HIS A 231 -20.80 8.78 3.28
N PRO A 232 -21.27 7.88 4.17
CA PRO A 232 -21.89 8.24 5.44
C PRO A 232 -21.07 9.26 6.22
N ALA A 233 -21.74 10.19 6.91
CA ALA A 233 -21.08 11.31 7.57
C ALA A 233 -19.96 10.90 8.56
N TRP A 234 -20.12 9.76 9.23
CA TRP A 234 -19.14 9.22 10.18
C TRP A 234 -17.82 8.77 9.52
N MET A 235 -17.82 8.54 8.20
CA MET A 235 -16.62 8.16 7.44
C MET A 235 -15.77 9.39 7.05
N THR A 236 -16.26 10.61 7.25
CA THR A 236 -15.50 11.83 6.95
C THR A 236 -14.14 11.83 7.65
N ASP A 237 -13.11 12.23 6.92
CA ASP A 237 -11.68 12.22 7.33
C ASP A 237 -11.06 10.82 7.52
N GLY A 238 -11.83 9.76 7.31
CA GLY A 238 -11.31 8.40 7.22
C GLY A 238 -10.78 8.07 5.82
N SER A 239 -10.12 6.93 5.70
CA SER A 239 -9.56 6.43 4.44
C SER A 239 -9.63 4.91 4.39
N PHE A 240 -9.86 4.35 3.22
CA PHE A 240 -9.75 2.91 3.01
C PHE A 240 -8.28 2.51 2.99
N LEU A 241 -7.95 1.45 3.72
CA LEU A 241 -6.64 0.83 3.81
C LEU A 241 -6.70 -0.51 3.07
N CYS A 242 -5.91 -0.66 2.01
CA CYS A 242 -5.66 -1.93 1.36
C CYS A 242 -4.40 -2.56 1.95
N PHE A 243 -4.51 -3.76 2.55
CA PHE A 243 -3.36 -4.53 3.02
C PHE A 243 -3.15 -5.75 2.13
N ARG A 244 -1.92 -5.97 1.68
CA ARG A 244 -1.51 -7.16 0.91
C ARG A 244 -0.21 -7.72 1.47
N LYS A 245 -0.22 -9.01 1.82
CA LYS A 245 1.02 -9.76 2.08
C LYS A 245 1.54 -10.30 0.75
N LEU A 246 2.62 -9.72 0.25
CA LEU A 246 3.19 -10.01 -1.06
C LEU A 246 4.54 -10.71 -0.89
N LYS A 247 4.58 -12.03 -1.05
CA LYS A 247 5.84 -12.80 -1.02
C LYS A 247 6.68 -12.42 -2.24
N GLN A 248 7.97 -12.21 -2.04
CA GLN A 248 8.95 -11.93 -3.10
C GLN A 248 9.93 -13.10 -3.25
N ASN A 249 9.92 -13.75 -4.41
CA ASN A 249 10.86 -14.81 -4.77
C ASN A 249 12.15 -14.21 -5.33
N VAL A 250 13.01 -13.67 -4.44
CA VAL A 250 14.21 -12.90 -4.79
C VAL A 250 15.22 -13.70 -5.61
N SER A 251 15.46 -14.97 -5.26
CA SER A 251 16.36 -15.84 -6.02
C SER A 251 15.87 -16.03 -7.46
N ASP A 252 14.57 -16.23 -7.64
CA ASP A 252 13.96 -16.43 -8.96
C ASP A 252 14.02 -15.16 -9.80
N TRP A 253 13.83 -13.98 -9.18
CA TRP A 253 14.00 -12.68 -9.81
C TRP A 253 15.44 -12.46 -10.27
N ASN A 254 16.42 -12.67 -9.40
CA ASN A 254 17.83 -12.51 -9.74
C ASN A 254 18.26 -13.46 -10.86
N LYS A 255 17.84 -14.72 -10.79
CA LYS A 255 18.10 -15.70 -11.85
C LYS A 255 17.45 -15.29 -13.17
N PHE A 256 16.19 -14.85 -13.13
CA PHE A 256 15.49 -14.37 -14.31
C PHE A 256 16.21 -13.19 -14.97
N LEU A 257 16.64 -12.20 -14.19
CA LEU A 257 17.37 -11.05 -14.75
C LEU A 257 18.66 -11.47 -15.45
N ILE A 258 19.41 -12.41 -14.89
CA ILE A 258 20.64 -12.94 -15.51
C ILE A 258 20.30 -13.67 -16.81
N ASP A 259 19.38 -14.64 -16.76
CA ASP A 259 19.06 -15.48 -17.92
C ASP A 259 18.47 -14.64 -19.07
N ALA A 260 17.51 -13.76 -18.77
CA ALA A 260 16.84 -12.92 -19.76
C ALA A 260 17.75 -11.83 -20.33
N SER A 261 18.62 -11.23 -19.51
CA SER A 261 19.57 -10.22 -20.02
C SER A 261 20.59 -10.82 -20.99
N ASN A 262 21.06 -12.06 -20.73
CA ASN A 262 21.90 -12.81 -21.67
C ASN A 262 21.19 -13.08 -23.01
N GLN A 263 19.89 -13.43 -22.99
CA GLN A 263 19.09 -13.62 -24.21
C GLN A 263 18.90 -12.31 -24.98
N LEU A 264 18.68 -11.21 -24.27
CA LEU A 264 18.47 -9.91 -24.87
C LEU A 264 19.77 -9.29 -25.40
N GLY A 265 20.92 -9.63 -24.81
CA GLY A 265 22.22 -9.01 -25.11
C GLY A 265 22.47 -7.74 -24.29
N THR A 266 21.95 -7.69 -23.06
CA THR A 266 22.07 -6.55 -22.13
C THR A 266 22.58 -6.99 -20.75
N TRP A 267 22.67 -6.06 -19.82
CA TRP A 267 23.06 -6.27 -18.42
C TRP A 267 21.83 -6.54 -17.54
N SER A 268 21.97 -7.45 -16.58
CA SER A 268 20.89 -7.81 -15.64
C SER A 268 20.36 -6.61 -14.86
N ASP A 269 21.23 -5.70 -14.42
CA ASP A 269 20.82 -4.48 -13.71
C ASP A 269 20.07 -3.49 -14.63
N GLN A 270 20.45 -3.39 -15.91
CA GLN A 270 19.70 -2.56 -16.88
C GLN A 270 18.32 -3.16 -17.14
N LEU A 271 18.22 -4.48 -17.33
CA LEU A 271 16.93 -5.16 -17.50
C LEU A 271 16.03 -4.94 -16.28
N GLY A 272 16.56 -5.16 -15.07
CA GLY A 272 15.84 -4.90 -13.82
C GLY A 272 15.37 -3.44 -13.74
N ALA A 273 16.24 -2.49 -14.04
CA ALA A 273 15.90 -1.08 -14.05
C ALA A 273 14.78 -0.74 -15.03
N ARG A 274 14.76 -1.35 -16.22
CA ARG A 274 13.73 -1.14 -17.23
C ARG A 274 12.39 -1.80 -16.87
N LEU A 275 12.40 -2.97 -16.23
CA LEU A 275 11.20 -3.61 -15.71
C LEU A 275 10.55 -2.79 -14.58
N ILE A 276 11.36 -2.20 -13.70
CA ILE A 276 10.86 -1.34 -12.62
C ILE A 276 10.52 0.08 -13.13
N GLY A 277 11.30 0.59 -14.08
CA GLY A 277 11.37 2.00 -14.50
C GLY A 277 12.30 2.87 -13.63
N ARG A 278 13.03 2.27 -12.68
CA ARG A 278 14.08 2.89 -11.88
C ARG A 278 15.23 1.91 -11.67
N TRP A 279 16.45 2.42 -11.63
CA TRP A 279 17.60 1.68 -11.14
C TRP A 279 17.46 1.38 -9.65
N LYS A 280 18.25 0.42 -9.14
CA LYS A 280 18.23 0.04 -7.72
C LYS A 280 18.50 1.23 -6.80
N SER A 281 19.34 2.18 -7.22
CA SER A 281 19.60 3.45 -6.51
C SER A 281 18.39 4.36 -6.34
N GLY A 282 17.31 4.12 -7.09
CA GLY A 282 16.16 5.02 -7.20
C GLY A 282 16.22 5.99 -8.40
N CYS A 283 17.32 6.05 -9.14
CA CYS A 283 17.41 6.87 -10.34
C CYS A 283 16.36 6.43 -11.39
N PRO A 284 15.49 7.32 -11.88
CA PRO A 284 14.51 6.96 -12.91
C PRO A 284 15.20 6.70 -14.25
N VAL A 285 14.81 5.60 -14.90
CA VAL A 285 15.32 5.23 -16.23
C VAL A 285 14.97 6.30 -17.26
N GLU A 286 13.87 7.04 -17.07
CA GLU A 286 13.51 8.17 -17.94
C GLU A 286 14.55 9.30 -17.96
N LEU A 287 15.32 9.48 -16.87
CA LEU A 287 16.39 10.48 -16.80
C LEU A 287 17.75 9.90 -17.16
N SER A 288 18.02 8.64 -16.81
CA SER A 288 19.27 7.95 -17.14
C SER A 288 18.96 6.55 -17.68
N PRO A 289 18.70 6.41 -19.00
CA PRO A 289 18.18 5.16 -19.57
C PRO A 289 19.23 4.07 -19.77
N GLU A 290 20.50 4.45 -19.87
CA GLU A 290 21.59 3.53 -20.20
C GLU A 290 22.34 3.02 -18.96
N PHE A 291 22.64 3.90 -18.00
CA PHE A 291 23.43 3.60 -16.80
C PHE A 291 22.80 4.22 -15.55
N ASP A 292 23.08 3.62 -14.40
CA ASP A 292 22.63 4.17 -13.11
C ASP A 292 23.34 5.49 -12.79
N ASP A 293 22.62 6.42 -12.17
CA ASP A 293 23.15 7.64 -11.58
C ASP A 293 22.64 7.73 -10.13
N ALA A 294 23.41 7.13 -9.22
CA ALA A 294 23.07 7.12 -7.80
C ALA A 294 23.00 8.53 -7.18
N ALA A 295 23.68 9.52 -7.77
CA ALA A 295 23.58 10.91 -7.31
C ALA A 295 22.21 11.50 -7.65
N ILE A 296 21.65 11.20 -8.82
CA ILE A 296 20.23 11.52 -9.11
C ILE A 296 19.34 10.74 -8.15
N GLY A 297 19.53 9.42 -8.00
CA GLY A 297 18.70 8.57 -7.14
C GLY A 297 18.56 9.09 -5.71
N ALA A 298 19.66 9.56 -5.11
CA ALA A 298 19.71 10.10 -3.76
C ALA A 298 19.14 11.54 -3.61
N ASP A 299 18.89 12.26 -4.71
CA ASP A 299 18.42 13.65 -4.68
C ASP A 299 16.92 13.76 -4.93
N ALA A 300 16.15 13.98 -3.85
CA ALA A 300 14.70 14.17 -3.91
C ALA A 300 14.24 15.34 -4.81
N LYS A 301 15.12 16.29 -5.14
CA LYS A 301 14.80 17.40 -6.07
C LYS A 301 14.92 17.00 -7.54
N ARG A 302 15.55 15.85 -7.83
CA ARG A 302 15.83 15.36 -9.19
C ARG A 302 15.20 14.00 -9.47
N ASN A 303 15.20 13.06 -8.53
CA ASN A 303 14.79 11.67 -8.74
C ASN A 303 13.31 11.47 -9.09
N ASN A 304 12.47 12.50 -9.00
CA ASN A 304 11.08 12.43 -9.41
C ASN A 304 10.69 13.48 -10.47
N LYS A 305 11.65 14.32 -10.89
CA LYS A 305 11.46 15.43 -11.83
C LYS A 305 11.53 14.95 -13.28
N PHE A 306 10.53 14.19 -13.70
CA PHE A 306 10.41 13.72 -15.09
C PHE A 306 8.94 13.54 -15.50
N GLU A 307 8.74 13.55 -16.81
CA GLU A 307 7.51 13.13 -17.48
C GLU A 307 7.83 12.01 -18.45
N PHE A 308 6.85 11.14 -18.67
CA PHE A 308 6.93 10.16 -19.74
C PHE A 308 6.48 10.78 -21.05
N THR A 309 7.13 10.38 -22.16
CA THR A 309 6.71 10.78 -23.50
C THR A 309 5.68 9.78 -24.02
N PRO A 310 4.42 10.17 -24.28
CA PRO A 310 3.34 9.26 -24.62
C PRO A 310 3.71 8.20 -25.67
N ASP A 311 4.30 8.60 -26.79
CA ASP A 311 4.48 7.67 -27.92
C ASP A 311 5.92 7.10 -28.00
N SER A 312 6.66 7.15 -26.88
CA SER A 312 8.03 6.62 -26.83
C SER A 312 8.24 5.69 -25.65
N ASN A 313 8.66 4.46 -25.95
CA ASN A 313 9.16 3.47 -25.00
C ASN A 313 10.70 3.37 -25.01
N PHE A 314 11.39 4.27 -25.72
CA PHE A 314 12.84 4.19 -25.92
C PHE A 314 13.59 4.35 -24.59
N LYS A 315 13.25 5.39 -23.81
CA LYS A 315 13.86 5.62 -22.50
C LYS A 315 13.32 4.65 -21.46
N CYS A 316 12.03 4.71 -21.17
CA CYS A 316 11.37 3.82 -20.22
C CYS A 316 10.30 2.95 -20.93
N PRO A 317 10.26 1.62 -20.74
CA PRO A 317 9.22 0.78 -21.32
C PRO A 317 7.81 1.16 -20.85
N PHE A 318 6.78 0.99 -21.69
CA PHE A 318 5.38 1.20 -21.29
C PHE A 318 4.93 0.24 -20.18
N GLY A 319 5.36 -1.01 -20.22
CA GLY A 319 5.10 -2.01 -19.18
C GLY A 319 5.94 -1.87 -17.90
N ALA A 320 6.81 -0.85 -17.80
CA ALA A 320 7.60 -0.65 -16.60
C ALA A 320 6.70 -0.36 -15.39
N HIS A 321 7.02 -0.94 -14.24
CA HIS A 321 6.19 -0.89 -13.03
C HIS A 321 5.74 0.54 -12.68
N ILE A 322 6.67 1.49 -12.57
CA ILE A 322 6.31 2.88 -12.21
C ILE A 322 5.51 3.61 -13.30
N ARG A 323 5.62 3.20 -14.56
CA ARG A 323 4.91 3.81 -15.70
C ARG A 323 3.49 3.25 -15.83
N LYS A 324 3.30 1.96 -15.53
CA LYS A 324 1.98 1.35 -15.35
C LYS A 324 1.24 1.97 -14.16
N MET A 325 1.90 2.08 -13.00
CA MET A 325 1.27 2.54 -11.75
C MET A 325 1.05 4.06 -11.68
N ASN A 326 1.81 4.84 -12.44
CA ASN A 326 1.60 6.28 -12.62
C ASN A 326 2.04 6.67 -14.03
N PRO A 327 1.11 6.70 -15.01
CA PRO A 327 1.44 7.03 -16.40
C PRO A 327 1.91 8.48 -16.61
N ARG A 328 1.67 9.40 -15.67
CA ARG A 328 2.04 10.83 -15.79
C ARG A 328 1.63 11.43 -17.14
N GLY A 329 2.56 12.07 -17.86
CA GLY A 329 2.38 12.66 -19.19
C GLY A 329 1.77 11.75 -20.24
N ASP A 330 1.85 10.43 -20.09
CA ASP A 330 1.22 9.46 -20.98
C ASP A 330 -0.30 9.62 -21.10
N LEU A 331 -0.96 10.01 -20.00
CA LEU A 331 -2.40 10.30 -19.92
C LEU A 331 -2.68 11.75 -19.47
N GLY A 332 -1.66 12.48 -19.04
CA GLY A 332 -1.77 13.78 -18.40
C GLY A 332 -2.10 13.67 -16.91
N ARG A 333 -1.44 14.50 -16.10
CA ARG A 333 -1.57 14.49 -14.62
C ARG A 333 -3.01 14.64 -14.14
N GLY A 334 -3.80 15.51 -14.77
CA GLY A 334 -5.21 15.74 -14.41
C GLY A 334 -6.08 14.47 -14.50
N VAL A 335 -5.80 13.59 -15.47
CA VAL A 335 -6.51 12.31 -15.63
C VAL A 335 -6.03 11.30 -14.59
N VAL A 336 -4.72 11.22 -14.38
CA VAL A 336 -4.08 10.21 -13.50
C VAL A 336 -4.34 10.48 -12.01
N ASN A 337 -4.45 11.75 -11.61
CA ASN A 337 -4.49 12.17 -10.21
C ASN A 337 -5.61 11.55 -9.37
N GLN A 338 -6.75 11.22 -9.98
CA GLN A 338 -7.88 10.60 -9.29
C GLN A 338 -7.64 9.12 -8.91
N PHE A 339 -6.68 8.45 -9.55
CA PHE A 339 -6.36 7.03 -9.33
C PHE A 339 -5.20 6.82 -8.35
N ARG A 340 -4.73 7.91 -7.73
CA ARG A 340 -3.52 7.89 -6.90
C ARG A 340 -3.81 7.32 -5.52
N VAL A 341 -2.82 6.62 -4.99
CA VAL A 341 -2.83 6.06 -3.63
C VAL A 341 -1.60 6.57 -2.87
N LEU A 342 -1.71 6.62 -1.54
CA LEU A 342 -0.55 6.80 -0.65
C LEU A 342 -0.07 5.44 -0.17
N ARG A 343 1.21 5.09 -0.36
CA ARG A 343 1.75 3.79 0.01
C ARG A 343 2.50 3.87 1.33
N ARG A 344 2.30 2.88 2.21
CA ARG A 344 2.94 2.76 3.53
C ARG A 344 3.48 1.34 3.75
N GLY A 345 4.00 0.72 2.70
CA GLY A 345 4.54 -0.63 2.79
C GLY A 345 5.79 -0.74 3.68
N ILE A 346 6.09 -1.97 4.09
CA ILE A 346 7.34 -2.31 4.79
C ILE A 346 7.78 -3.73 4.40
N PRO A 347 9.09 -3.98 4.16
CA PRO A 347 9.59 -5.33 3.90
C PRO A 347 9.35 -6.28 5.09
N TYR A 348 9.25 -7.58 4.85
CA TYR A 348 9.20 -8.62 5.88
C TYR A 348 10.07 -9.82 5.50
N GLY A 349 10.48 -10.58 6.52
CA GLY A 349 11.35 -11.75 6.36
C GLY A 349 12.83 -11.37 6.41
N GLU A 350 13.67 -12.39 6.55
CA GLU A 350 15.12 -12.23 6.65
C GLU A 350 15.76 -12.01 5.27
N GLU A 351 16.96 -11.42 5.25
CA GLU A 351 17.74 -11.26 4.03
C GLU A 351 18.04 -12.61 3.37
N LEU A 352 18.16 -12.62 2.05
CA LEU A 352 18.39 -13.86 1.30
C LEU A 352 19.66 -14.60 1.73
N LYS A 353 20.70 -13.86 2.12
CA LYS A 353 21.97 -14.41 2.60
C LYS A 353 21.86 -15.07 3.99
N ASP A 354 20.92 -14.62 4.81
CA ASP A 354 20.78 -15.03 6.21
C ASP A 354 19.81 -16.22 6.31
N ASP A 355 18.78 -16.27 5.45
CA ASP A 355 17.89 -17.42 5.31
C ASP A 355 17.49 -17.67 3.84
N PRO A 356 18.27 -18.43 3.05
CA PRO A 356 18.00 -18.63 1.62
C PRO A 356 16.62 -19.19 1.28
N ASN A 357 16.01 -19.96 2.20
CA ASN A 357 14.72 -20.65 1.98
C ASN A 357 13.55 -19.95 2.69
N GLY A 358 13.82 -18.98 3.56
CA GLY A 358 12.82 -18.23 4.30
C GLY A 358 11.87 -17.46 3.41
N GLU A 359 10.62 -17.31 3.88
CA GLU A 359 9.67 -16.40 3.24
C GLU A 359 10.06 -14.94 3.52
N ARG A 360 10.02 -14.13 2.47
CA ARG A 360 10.26 -12.68 2.53
C ARG A 360 9.39 -11.97 1.53
N GLY A 361 9.25 -10.66 1.69
CA GLY A 361 8.58 -9.82 0.70
C GLY A 361 8.13 -8.49 1.26
N LEU A 362 6.96 -8.03 0.82
CA LEU A 362 6.42 -6.73 1.18
C LEU A 362 5.07 -6.89 1.88
N LEU A 363 4.94 -6.26 3.05
CA LEU A 363 3.64 -5.95 3.64
C LEU A 363 3.18 -4.65 3.00
N PHE A 364 2.48 -4.77 1.88
CA PHE A 364 1.99 -3.63 1.12
C PHE A 364 0.76 -3.03 1.81
N VAL A 365 0.79 -1.72 1.97
CA VAL A 365 -0.32 -0.92 2.50
C VAL A 365 -0.52 0.27 1.58
N CYS A 366 -1.77 0.55 1.19
CA CYS A 366 -2.09 1.83 0.55
C CYS A 366 -3.44 2.43 0.98
N TYR A 367 -3.51 3.75 0.92
CA TYR A 367 -4.65 4.57 1.32
C TYR A 367 -5.28 5.29 0.14
N GLN A 368 -6.61 5.32 0.14
CA GLN A 368 -7.47 5.96 -0.85
C GLN A 368 -8.87 6.19 -0.27
N SER A 369 -9.63 7.13 -0.81
CA SER A 369 -11.05 7.31 -0.46
C SER A 369 -11.99 6.36 -1.22
N ASN A 370 -11.50 5.70 -2.28
CA ASN A 370 -12.27 4.76 -3.09
C ASN A 370 -11.34 3.65 -3.62
N ILE A 371 -11.57 2.40 -3.19
CA ILE A 371 -10.73 1.23 -3.51
C ILE A 371 -10.83 0.88 -4.99
N SER A 372 -12.04 0.99 -5.57
CA SER A 372 -12.30 0.71 -6.98
C SER A 372 -11.67 1.76 -7.91
N GLN A 373 -11.40 2.96 -7.42
CA GLN A 373 -10.68 4.02 -8.15
C GLN A 373 -9.17 4.02 -7.85
N GLY A 374 -8.75 3.54 -6.68
CA GLY A 374 -7.34 3.41 -6.30
C GLY A 374 -6.77 2.04 -6.62
N PHE A 375 -6.48 1.26 -5.57
CA PHE A 375 -5.79 -0.03 -5.65
C PHE A 375 -6.34 -0.98 -6.72
N GLN A 376 -7.66 -1.21 -6.79
CA GLN A 376 -8.21 -2.16 -7.75
C GLN A 376 -8.02 -1.68 -9.19
N PHE A 377 -8.18 -0.38 -9.45
CA PHE A 377 -7.97 0.17 -10.78
C PHE A 377 -6.52 0.01 -11.22
N LEU A 378 -5.58 0.37 -10.34
CA LEU A 378 -4.14 0.23 -10.60
C LEU A 378 -3.78 -1.23 -10.93
N GLN A 379 -4.30 -2.19 -10.17
CA GLN A 379 -4.01 -3.61 -10.41
C GLN A 379 -4.70 -4.13 -11.67
N GLN A 380 -6.03 -3.97 -11.78
CA GLN A 380 -6.84 -4.64 -12.80
C GLN A 380 -6.75 -3.95 -14.17
N THR A 381 -6.84 -2.63 -14.18
CA THR A 381 -6.95 -1.84 -15.40
C THR A 381 -5.58 -1.47 -15.96
N TRP A 382 -4.56 -1.34 -15.11
CA TRP A 382 -3.21 -0.95 -15.55
C TRP A 382 -2.22 -2.10 -15.47
N ALA A 383 -1.94 -2.66 -14.28
CA ALA A 383 -0.91 -3.68 -14.09
C ALA A 383 -1.18 -4.96 -14.89
N ASN A 384 -2.42 -5.45 -14.81
CA ASN A 384 -2.87 -6.71 -15.42
C ASN A 384 -3.24 -6.58 -16.90
N ALA A 385 -3.31 -5.36 -17.44
CA ALA A 385 -3.76 -5.13 -18.80
C ALA A 385 -2.58 -5.08 -19.78
N PRO A 386 -2.35 -6.09 -20.63
CA PRO A 386 -1.17 -6.16 -21.51
C PRO A 386 -1.13 -5.05 -22.57
N ASP A 387 -2.31 -4.56 -22.97
CA ASP A 387 -2.46 -3.50 -23.98
C ASP A 387 -2.65 -2.11 -23.38
N PHE A 388 -2.64 -2.01 -22.05
CA PHE A 388 -2.66 -0.71 -21.40
C PHE A 388 -1.27 -0.08 -21.47
N ARG A 389 -1.09 1.12 -22.05
CA ARG A 389 -2.03 1.96 -22.82
C ARG A 389 -1.79 1.93 -24.34
N VAL A 390 -0.70 1.29 -24.74
CA VAL A 390 -0.35 1.02 -26.14
C VAL A 390 -0.43 -0.48 -26.32
N GLU A 391 -1.01 -0.93 -27.43
CA GLU A 391 -1.11 -2.36 -27.75
C GLU A 391 0.26 -3.06 -27.67
N GLY A 392 0.31 -4.20 -27.00
CA GLY A 392 1.56 -4.94 -26.78
C GLY A 392 2.56 -4.28 -25.82
N SER A 393 2.10 -3.39 -24.92
CA SER A 393 2.94 -2.82 -23.85
C SER A 393 3.45 -3.86 -22.85
N GLY A 394 2.75 -4.99 -22.74
CA GLY A 394 3.01 -6.05 -21.80
C GLY A 394 2.37 -5.81 -20.43
N LEU A 395 2.48 -6.82 -19.56
CA LEU A 395 2.10 -6.72 -18.15
C LEU A 395 3.14 -5.94 -17.36
N ASP A 396 2.72 -5.42 -16.22
CA ASP A 396 3.65 -5.03 -15.17
C ASP A 396 4.44 -6.26 -14.66
N ALA A 397 5.76 -6.25 -14.77
CA ALA A 397 6.60 -7.40 -14.41
C ALA A 397 6.66 -7.69 -12.90
N VAL A 398 6.30 -6.72 -12.05
CA VAL A 398 6.36 -6.84 -10.59
C VAL A 398 5.02 -7.27 -10.03
N MET A 399 3.93 -6.63 -10.47
CA MET A 399 2.61 -6.81 -9.89
C MET A 399 1.59 -7.36 -10.87
N GLY A 400 1.81 -7.26 -12.17
CA GLY A 400 0.87 -7.66 -13.20
C GLY A 400 0.63 -9.16 -13.18
N GLN A 401 -0.64 -9.54 -13.31
CA GLN A 401 -1.10 -10.92 -13.31
C GLN A 401 -2.08 -11.14 -14.46
N ASP A 402 -1.91 -12.25 -15.16
CA ASP A 402 -2.77 -12.74 -16.23
C ASP A 402 -2.91 -14.26 -16.10
N ASN A 403 -4.08 -14.69 -15.64
CA ASN A 403 -4.39 -16.11 -15.50
C ASN A 403 -4.86 -16.75 -16.80
N ASN A 404 -5.09 -15.96 -17.86
CA ASN A 404 -5.58 -16.45 -19.15
C ASN A 404 -4.43 -16.81 -20.09
N ASN A 405 -3.33 -16.07 -20.02
CA ASN A 405 -2.15 -16.30 -20.85
C ASN A 405 -0.97 -16.85 -20.03
N LYS A 406 -0.30 -17.90 -20.54
CA LYS A 406 0.91 -18.44 -19.87
C LYS A 406 2.07 -17.46 -19.90
N THR A 407 2.18 -16.72 -21.00
CA THR A 407 3.20 -15.71 -21.23
C THR A 407 2.59 -14.48 -21.89
N VAL A 408 3.14 -13.32 -21.58
CA VAL A 408 2.81 -12.05 -22.23
C VAL A 408 4.12 -11.38 -22.64
N ASP A 409 4.20 -10.97 -23.90
CA ASP A 409 5.37 -10.27 -24.41
C ASP A 409 5.41 -8.83 -23.91
N MET A 410 6.60 -8.38 -23.54
CA MET A 410 6.89 -6.99 -23.24
C MET A 410 8.03 -6.48 -24.11
N LYS A 411 7.82 -5.30 -24.70
CA LYS A 411 8.81 -4.60 -25.55
C LYS A 411 9.45 -3.42 -24.82
N GLY A 412 10.46 -2.84 -25.45
CA GLY A 412 11.22 -1.71 -24.92
C GLY A 412 12.23 -2.09 -23.84
N LEU A 413 12.43 -3.36 -23.54
CA LEU A 413 13.36 -3.82 -22.49
C LEU A 413 14.83 -3.83 -22.90
N PHE A 414 15.12 -3.61 -24.18
CA PHE A 414 16.47 -3.61 -24.72
C PHE A 414 16.74 -2.30 -25.47
N PRO A 415 17.66 -1.43 -25.00
CA PRO A 415 17.89 -0.12 -25.63
C PRO A 415 18.33 -0.18 -27.09
N GLN A 416 19.08 -1.22 -27.48
CA GLN A 416 19.62 -1.37 -28.83
C GLN A 416 18.58 -1.89 -29.84
N ASP A 417 17.51 -2.55 -29.36
CA ASP A 417 16.35 -2.92 -30.17
C ASP A 417 15.10 -2.89 -29.28
N LYS A 418 14.38 -1.77 -29.35
CA LYS A 418 13.18 -1.51 -28.56
C LYS A 418 12.01 -2.44 -28.93
N ASP A 419 12.04 -3.07 -30.10
CA ASP A 419 10.94 -3.89 -30.61
C ASP A 419 11.14 -5.37 -30.32
N LYS A 420 12.35 -5.77 -29.87
CA LYS A 420 12.66 -7.12 -29.39
C LYS A 420 11.79 -7.47 -28.16
N PRO A 421 10.92 -8.49 -28.25
CA PRO A 421 10.06 -8.88 -27.13
C PRO A 421 10.82 -9.74 -26.12
N LEU A 422 10.43 -9.61 -24.85
CA LEU A 422 10.71 -10.60 -23.81
C LEU A 422 9.39 -11.20 -23.33
N ALA A 423 9.26 -12.52 -23.42
CA ALA A 423 8.11 -13.24 -22.90
C ALA A 423 8.16 -13.28 -21.36
N LEU A 424 7.31 -12.48 -20.70
CA LEU A 424 7.10 -12.53 -19.26
C LEU A 424 6.08 -13.63 -18.93
N SER A 425 6.17 -14.22 -17.75
CA SER A 425 5.13 -15.16 -17.30
C SER A 425 3.85 -14.40 -16.98
N GLY A 426 2.70 -14.86 -17.49
CA GLY A 426 1.41 -14.24 -17.20
C GLY A 426 1.01 -14.37 -15.73
N ILE A 427 1.25 -15.54 -15.13
CA ILE A 427 1.14 -15.71 -13.68
C ILE A 427 2.44 -15.22 -13.04
N ASN A 428 2.35 -14.10 -12.32
CA ASN A 428 3.52 -13.51 -11.69
C ASN A 428 4.16 -14.48 -10.69
N ARG A 429 5.38 -14.91 -11.01
CA ARG A 429 6.15 -15.83 -10.18
C ARG A 429 7.13 -15.13 -9.23
N PHE A 430 7.33 -13.82 -9.38
CA PHE A 430 8.27 -13.07 -8.56
C PHE A 430 7.56 -12.49 -7.34
N VAL A 431 6.34 -11.98 -7.52
CA VAL A 431 5.49 -11.49 -6.44
C VAL A 431 4.24 -12.36 -6.34
N VAL A 432 4.14 -13.08 -5.23
CA VAL A 432 3.05 -14.03 -4.97
C VAL A 432 2.17 -13.50 -3.83
N PRO A 433 0.90 -13.15 -4.11
CA PRO A 433 -0.05 -12.78 -3.06
C PRO A 433 -0.30 -13.92 -2.09
N LYS A 434 -0.07 -13.67 -0.80
CA LYS A 434 -0.31 -14.65 0.28
C LYS A 434 -1.56 -14.33 1.10
N GLY A 435 -2.18 -13.19 0.86
CA GLY A 435 -3.38 -12.77 1.58
C GLY A 435 -3.51 -11.27 1.61
N GLY A 436 -4.67 -10.81 2.03
CA GLY A 436 -4.95 -9.40 2.22
C GLY A 436 -6.39 -9.18 2.64
N GLU A 437 -6.70 -7.93 2.97
CA GLU A 437 -8.06 -7.49 3.22
C GLU A 437 -8.16 -5.98 3.02
N TYR A 438 -9.38 -5.52 2.74
CA TYR A 438 -9.74 -4.11 2.73
C TYR A 438 -10.26 -3.69 4.11
N PHE A 439 -9.69 -2.62 4.64
CA PHE A 439 -10.09 -2.03 5.91
C PHE A 439 -10.49 -0.58 5.70
N PHE A 440 -11.23 -0.03 6.67
CA PHE A 440 -11.49 1.39 6.78
C PHE A 440 -10.81 1.92 8.04
N SER A 441 -9.95 2.93 7.88
CA SER A 441 -9.32 3.66 8.96
C SER A 441 -10.18 4.88 9.29
N PRO A 442 -10.99 4.85 10.36
CA PRO A 442 -11.88 5.95 10.71
C PRO A 442 -11.09 7.17 11.21
N SER A 443 -11.74 8.33 11.22
CA SER A 443 -11.23 9.53 11.89
C SER A 443 -11.20 9.37 13.41
N MET A 444 -10.42 10.21 14.09
CA MET A 444 -10.32 10.21 15.56
C MET A 444 -11.65 10.57 16.20
N SER A 445 -12.40 11.51 15.61
CA SER A 445 -13.75 11.85 16.08
C SER A 445 -14.71 10.67 15.96
N ALA A 446 -14.71 9.94 14.84
CA ALA A 446 -15.53 8.75 14.66
C ALA A 446 -15.18 7.65 15.69
N LEU A 447 -13.89 7.40 15.97
CA LEU A 447 -13.45 6.46 17.01
C LEU A 447 -13.95 6.84 18.41
N ARG A 448 -13.98 8.14 18.73
CA ARG A 448 -14.37 8.67 20.05
C ARG A 448 -15.87 8.88 20.23
N THR A 449 -16.63 8.81 19.14
CA THR A 449 -18.07 9.12 19.14
C THR A 449 -18.84 8.00 18.47
N THR A 450 -19.02 8.01 17.15
CA THR A 450 -19.89 7.09 16.42
C THR A 450 -19.58 5.62 16.69
N LEU A 451 -18.29 5.24 16.68
CA LEU A 451 -17.87 3.85 16.87
C LEU A 451 -17.81 3.44 18.34
N SER A 452 -17.91 4.38 19.29
CA SER A 452 -17.89 4.09 20.73
C SER A 452 -19.21 4.36 21.45
N THR A 453 -20.27 4.74 20.72
CA THR A 453 -21.58 5.08 21.29
C THR A 453 -22.57 3.93 21.11
N LEU A 454 -22.80 3.19 22.18
CA LEU A 454 -23.72 2.06 22.21
C LEU A 454 -25.18 2.54 22.06
N LYS A 455 -26.03 1.66 21.52
CA LYS A 455 -27.50 1.80 21.57
C LYS A 455 -27.98 1.93 23.02
N ALA A 456 -29.09 2.66 23.21
CA ALA A 456 -29.75 2.70 24.52
C ALA A 456 -30.23 1.29 24.90
N LYS A 457 -30.33 1.00 26.21
CA LYS A 457 -30.80 -0.30 26.71
C LYS A 457 -32.21 -0.67 26.22
N SER A 458 -33.02 0.30 25.79
CA SER A 458 -34.36 0.08 25.20
C SER A 458 -34.33 -0.46 23.78
N ASP A 459 -33.17 -0.38 23.09
CA ASP A 459 -33.03 -0.61 21.65
C ASP A 459 -32.13 -1.83 21.34
N LEU A 460 -31.71 -2.56 22.39
CA LEU A 460 -30.93 -3.81 22.37
C LEU A 460 -31.82 -4.96 22.81
#